data_AF-A0A0G1H7I3-F1
#
_entry.id   AF-A0A0G1H7I3-F1
#
_cell.length_a   1.000
_cell.length_b   1.000
_cell.length_c   1.000
_cell.angle_alpha   90.00
_cell.angle_beta   90.00
_cell.angle_gamma   90.00
#
_symmetry.space_group_name_H-M   'P 1'
#
loop_
_entity.id
_entity.type
_entity.pdbx_description
1 polymer ?
#
loop_
_entity_poly.entity_id
_entity_poly.type
_entity_poly.pdbx_seq_one_letter_code
_entity_poly.pdbx_strand_id
1 'polypeptide(L)' 'MQYDIITIFPKILDSYFNESILKRAQQARLINIKTHDLRDYTADKHR' A
#
# COMPACT_ATOMS: atom_id res chain seq x y z
N MET A 1 -2.77 6.97 -12.55
CA MET A 1 -3.72 5.87 -12.25
C MET A 1 -3.64 5.53 -10.77
N GLN A 2 -4.76 5.21 -10.12
CA GLN A 2 -4.78 4.92 -8.68
C GLN A 2 -4.94 3.43 -8.41
N TYR A 3 -4.17 2.90 -7.46
CA TYR A 3 -4.21 1.53 -7.01
C TYR A 3 -4.38 1.50 -5.48
N ASP A 4 -5.46 0.86 -5.04
CA ASP A 4 -5.76 0.65 -3.63
C ASP A 4 -5.59 -0.83 -3.31
N ILE A 5 -4.76 -1.13 -2.31
CA ILE A 5 -4.39 -2.49 -1.91
C ILE A 5 -4.86 -2.73 -0.48
N ILE A 6 -5.74 -3.70 -0.32
CA ILE A 6 -6.24 -4.13 0.99
C ILE A 6 -5.46 -5.38 1.41
N THR A 7 -4.84 -5.33 2.59
CA THR A 7 -4.06 -6.42 3.14
C THR A 7 -4.06 -6.35 4.66
N ILE A 8 -3.77 -7.44 5.36
CA ILE A 8 -3.50 -7.42 6.81
C ILE A 8 -2.01 -7.16 7.11
N PHE A 9 -1.17 -7.06 6.08
CA PHE A 9 0.26 -6.81 6.19
C PHE A 9 0.68 -5.65 5.26
N PRO A 10 0.33 -4.39 5.55
CA PRO A 10 0.71 -3.26 4.69
C PRO A 10 2.22 -3.03 4.67
N LYS A 11 2.89 -3.14 5.82
CA LYS A 11 4.32 -2.80 5.99
C LYS A 11 5.28 -3.63 5.13
N ILE A 12 4.93 -4.88 4.81
CA ILE A 12 5.80 -5.72 3.96
C ILE A 12 5.83 -5.21 2.52
N LEU A 13 4.82 -4.45 2.10
CA LEU A 13 4.69 -3.96 0.73
C LEU A 13 5.47 -2.66 0.49
N ASP A 14 5.82 -1.94 1.56
CA ASP A 14 6.55 -0.67 1.47
C ASP A 14 7.89 -0.83 0.76
N SER A 15 8.62 -1.93 1.00
CA SER A 15 9.88 -2.21 0.31
C SER A 15 9.69 -2.47 -1.18
N TYR A 16 8.58 -3.08 -1.60
CA TYR A 16 8.30 -3.34 -3.01
C TYR A 16 7.91 -2.06 -3.75
N PHE A 17 7.10 -1.20 -3.14
CA PHE A 17 6.66 0.05 -3.78
C PHE A 17 7.75 1.11 -3.86
N ASN A 18 8.70 1.08 -2.93
CA ASN A 18 9.79 2.06 -2.86
C ASN A 18 11.05 1.68 -3.65
N GLU A 19 10.97 0.62 -4.47
CA GLU A 19 12.10 0.13 -5.27
C GLU A 19 11.84 0.12 -6.78
N SER A 20 12.94 0.22 -7.54
CA SER A 20 12.99 0.02 -9.00
C SER A 20 11.93 0.79 -9.82
N ILE A 21 11.13 0.08 -10.63
CA ILE A 21 10.18 0.66 -11.59
C ILE A 21 8.98 1.32 -10.89
N LEU A 22 8.51 0.76 -9.78
CA LEU A 22 7.36 1.28 -9.05
C LEU A 22 7.71 2.62 -8.39
N LYS A 23 8.89 2.72 -7.77
CA LYS A 23 9.40 3.99 -7.23
C LYS A 23 9.46 5.07 -8.30
N ARG A 24 10.03 4.76 -9.46
CA ARG A 24 10.16 5.70 -10.58
C ARG A 24 8.79 6.13 -11.13
N ALA A 25 7.85 5.20 -11.26
CA ALA A 25 6.50 5.50 -11.72
C ALA A 25 5.73 6.40 -10.74
N GLN A 26 5.89 6.21 -9.42
CA GLN A 26 5.34 7.08 -8.40
C GLN A 26 5.98 8.49 -8.43
N GLN A 27 7.32 8.57 -8.55
CA GLN A 27 8.04 9.84 -8.68
C GLN A 27 7.65 10.62 -9.93
N ALA A 28 7.43 9.92 -11.04
CA ALA A 28 6.91 10.48 -12.28
C ALA A 28 5.40 10.78 -12.25
N ARG A 29 4.74 10.54 -11.11
CA ARG A 29 3.30 10.76 -10.87
C ARG A 29 2.39 10.02 -11.86
N LEU A 30 2.86 8.92 -12.44
CA LEU A 30 2.10 8.09 -13.37
C LEU A 30 1.11 7.20 -12.62
N ILE A 31 1.51 6.76 -11.42
CA ILE A 31 0.73 5.90 -10.54
C ILE A 31 0.70 6.45 -9.11
N ASN A 32 -0.38 6.16 -8.39
CA ASN A 32 -0.52 6.41 -6.97
C ASN A 32 -0.92 5.09 -6.29
N ILE A 33 -0.14 4.62 -5.32
CA ILE A 33 -0.39 3.37 -4.61
C ILE A 33 -0.76 3.69 -3.16
N LYS A 34 -1.88 3.16 -2.69
CA LYS A 34 -2.33 3.28 -1.31
C LYS A 34 -2.60 1.91 -0.71
N THR A 35 -1.99 1.63 0.43
CA THR A 35 -2.23 0.43 1.22
C THR A 35 -3.20 0.70 2.35
N HIS A 36 -4.10 -0.25 2.60
CA HIS A 36 -5.09 -0.22 3.65
C HIS A 36 -4.93 -1.48 4.51
N ASP A 37 -4.70 -1.31 5.81
CA ASP A 37 -4.76 -2.45 6.73
C ASP A 37 -6.22 -2.83 6.95
N LEU A 38 -6.63 -4.04 6.56
CA LEU A 38 -8.00 -4.49 6.77
C LEU A 38 -8.38 -4.47 8.27
N ARG A 39 -7.40 -4.61 9.17
CA ARG A 39 -7.61 -4.67 10.62
C ARG A 39 -7.97 -3.32 11.21
N ASP A 40 -7.65 -2.22 10.53
CA ASP A 40 -8.07 -0.88 10.94
C ASP A 40 -9.59 -0.70 10.86
N TYR A 41 -10.26 -1.52 10.04
CA TYR A 41 -11.70 -1.46 9.78
C TYR A 41 -12.52 -2.42 10.67
N THR A 42 -11.91 -3.05 11.67
CA THR A 42 -12.62 -3.90 12.64
C THR A 42 -12.81 -3.16 13.98
N ALA A 43 -13.94 -3.43 14.63
CA ALA A 43 -14.25 -2.96 15.99
C ALA A 43 -13.84 -3.99 17.06
N ASP A 44 -13.30 -5.14 16.65
CA ASP A 44 -12.93 -6.23 17.54
C ASP A 44 -11.60 -5.96 18.26
N LYS A 45 -11.44 -6.52 19.47
CA LYS A 45 -10.23 -6.35 20.30
C LYS A 45 -9.01 -7.07 19.72
N HIS A 46 -9.21 -8.09 18.89
CA HIS A 46 -8.16 -8.86 18.23
C HIS A 46 -7.76 -8.19 16.90
N ARG A 47 -7.18 -6.99 16.99
CA ARG A 47 -6.51 -6.29 15.87
C ARG A 47 -5.11 -6.86 15.60
#